data_AF-A0A212JTE4-F1
#
_entry.id   AF-A0A212JTE4-F1
#
_cell.length_a   1.000
_cell.length_b   1.000
_cell.length_c   1.000
_cell.angle_alpha   90.00
_cell.angle_beta   90.00
_cell.angle_gamma   90.00
#
_symmetry.space_group_name_H-M   'P 1'
#
loop_
_entity.id
_entity.type
_entity.pdbx_description
1 polymer ?
#
loop_
_entity_poly.entity_id
_entity_poly.type
_entity_poly.pdbx_seq_one_letter_code
_entity_poly.pdbx_strand_id
1 'polypeptide(L)'
;MTKDQKIEMFSLRLEGKTFEEIATRFGCIRQYVHQVISGKDKKVAIKVDQIIFPGIRNWMVENHTRIAALARVAGLSPSCLYTSLTAKSNGGMNMETCRRLLSVTGLTFEEAFGTCDP
;
A
#
# COMPACT_ATOMS: atom_id res chain seq x y z
N MET A 1 9.50 13.38 11.69
CA MET A 1 10.32 13.91 10.58
C MET A 1 9.40 14.32 9.44
N THR A 2 9.52 15.56 8.97
CA THR A 2 8.71 16.08 7.85
C THR A 2 9.22 15.54 6.50
N LYS A 3 8.46 15.77 5.43
CA LYS A 3 8.90 15.43 4.06
C LYS A 3 10.17 16.21 3.69
N ASP A 4 10.23 17.49 4.01
CA ASP A 4 11.37 18.38 3.73
C ASP A 4 12.66 17.90 4.39
N GLN A 5 12.59 17.48 5.65
CA GLN A 5 13.74 16.92 6.37
C GLN A 5 14.28 15.63 5.72
N LYS A 6 13.39 14.79 5.17
CA LYS A 6 13.82 13.60 4.43
C LYS A 6 14.51 13.99 3.13
N ILE A 7 13.96 14.95 2.38
CA ILE A 7 14.54 15.44 1.13
C ILE A 7 15.96 15.97 1.40
N GLU A 8 16.14 16.78 2.45
CA GLU A 8 17.45 17.31 2.83
C GLU A 8 18.47 16.21 3.18
N MET A 9 18.06 15.17 3.94
CA MET A 9 18.92 14.01 4.22
C MET A 9 19.36 13.27 2.95
N PHE A 10 18.45 13.13 1.98
CA PHE A 10 18.76 12.53 0.68
C PHE A 10 19.74 13.38 -0.13
N SER A 11 19.56 14.71 -0.16
CA SER A 11 20.49 15.63 -0.84
C SER A 11 21.90 15.52 -0.27
N LEU A 12 22.04 15.54 1.05
CA LEU A 12 23.35 15.41 1.71
C LEU A 12 24.04 14.08 1.37
N ARG A 13 23.26 13.00 1.19
CA ARG A 13 23.83 11.73 0.76
C ARG A 13 24.37 11.79 -0.67
N LEU A 14 23.68 12.48 -1.58
CA LEU A 14 24.12 12.71 -2.95
C LEU A 14 25.38 13.58 -2.99
N GLU A 15 25.49 14.54 -2.06
CA GLU A 15 26.70 15.36 -1.86
C GLU A 15 27.88 14.58 -1.25
N GLY A 16 27.72 13.29 -0.96
CA GLY A 16 28.78 12.41 -0.47
C GLY A 16 28.92 12.36 1.05
N LYS A 17 28.03 13.01 1.81
CA LYS A 17 28.04 12.91 3.29
C LYS A 17 27.76 11.50 3.78
N THR A 18 28.45 11.12 4.85
CA THR A 18 28.23 9.85 5.54
C THR A 18 26.93 9.87 6.35
N PHE A 19 26.38 8.69 6.64
CA PHE A 19 25.19 8.59 7.49
C PHE A 19 25.43 9.13 8.91
N GLU A 20 26.67 9.13 9.41
CA GLU A 20 27.02 9.68 10.73
C GLU A 20 27.04 11.20 10.72
N GLU A 21 27.58 11.83 9.69
CA GLU A 21 27.54 13.29 9.53
C GLU A 21 26.10 13.80 9.42
N ILE A 22 25.28 13.11 8.62
CA ILE A 22 23.86 13.44 8.48
C ILE A 22 23.15 13.22 9.82
N ALA A 23 23.40 12.11 10.51
CA ALA A 23 22.80 11.80 11.81
C ALA A 23 23.10 12.90 12.84
N THR A 24 24.35 13.34 12.89
CA THR A 24 24.82 14.43 13.75
C THR A 24 24.10 15.73 13.44
N ARG A 25 23.96 16.09 12.15
CA ARG A 25 23.29 17.32 11.71
C ARG A 25 21.81 17.37 12.12
N PHE A 26 21.12 16.24 12.11
CA PHE A 26 19.69 16.16 12.44
C PHE A 26 19.42 15.70 13.88
N GLY A 27 20.46 15.50 14.71
CA GLY A 27 20.31 15.02 16.09
C GLY A 27 19.65 13.64 16.18
N CYS A 28 19.89 12.76 15.21
CA CYS A 28 19.34 11.41 15.19
C CYS A 28 20.46 10.37 15.12
N ILE A 29 20.11 9.08 15.18
CA ILE A 29 21.10 8.00 15.12
C ILE A 29 21.42 7.59 13.68
N ARG A 30 22.66 7.14 13.42
CA ARG A 30 23.12 6.65 12.11
C ARG A 30 22.16 5.64 11.47
N GLN A 31 21.64 4.71 12.27
CA GLN A 31 20.72 3.67 11.81
C GLN A 31 19.39 4.24 11.30
N TYR A 32 18.93 5.33 11.92
CA TYR A 32 17.70 6.02 11.51
C TYR A 32 17.89 6.69 10.16
N VAL A 33 19.00 7.40 9.96
CA VAL A 33 19.37 7.98 8.66
C VAL A 33 19.49 6.89 7.60
N HIS A 34 20.18 5.79 7.90
CA HIS A 34 20.29 4.66 6.99
C HIS A 34 18.91 4.13 6.61
N GLN A 35 17.97 3.98 7.54
CA GLN A 35 16.61 3.51 7.25
C GLN A 35 15.83 4.47 6.35
N VAL A 36 15.95 5.78 6.60
CA VAL A 36 15.30 6.83 5.79
C VAL A 36 15.85 6.84 4.36
N ILE A 37 17.17 6.76 4.21
CA ILE A 37 17.86 6.91 2.92
C ILE A 37 17.91 5.62 2.10
N SER A 38 18.12 4.46 2.74
CA SER A 38 18.21 3.17 2.06
C SER A 38 16.89 2.71 1.43
N GLY A 39 15.80 3.46 1.63
CA GLY A 39 14.52 3.15 1.02
C GLY A 39 13.99 1.77 1.43
N LYS A 40 14.46 1.19 2.55
CA LYS A 40 13.85 0.02 3.18
C LYS A 40 12.53 0.39 3.87
N ASP A 41 11.74 1.28 3.26
CA ASP A 41 10.34 0.93 3.10
C ASP A 41 10.41 -0.36 2.30
N LYS A 42 10.26 -1.51 2.99
CA LYS A 42 9.97 -2.76 2.33
C LYS A 42 8.96 -2.36 1.25
N LYS A 43 9.31 -2.46 -0.04
CA LYS A 43 8.30 -2.68 -1.08
C LYS A 43 7.64 -3.94 -0.57
N VAL A 44 6.65 -3.77 0.30
CA VAL A 44 5.90 -4.86 0.89
C VAL A 44 5.24 -5.36 -0.34
N ALA A 45 5.81 -6.43 -0.91
CA ALA A 45 5.27 -7.12 -2.05
C ALA A 45 3.80 -7.25 -1.71
N ILE A 46 2.99 -6.43 -2.38
CA ILE A 46 1.57 -6.41 -2.10
C ILE A 46 1.18 -7.80 -2.55
N LYS A 47 0.80 -8.67 -1.60
CA LYS A 47 0.40 -10.05 -1.90
C LYS A 47 -0.96 -10.01 -2.61
N VAL A 48 -0.99 -9.38 -3.78
CA VAL A 48 -2.16 -9.26 -4.64
C VAL A 48 -2.42 -10.57 -5.36
N ASP A 49 -1.44 -11.49 -5.40
CA ASP A 49 -1.56 -12.83 -6.00
C ASP A 49 -2.74 -13.65 -5.50
N GLN A 50 -3.24 -13.35 -4.31
CA GLN A 50 -4.38 -14.04 -3.71
C GLN A 50 -5.73 -13.41 -4.10
N ILE A 51 -5.73 -12.21 -4.70
CA ILE A 51 -6.95 -11.47 -5.06
C ILE A 51 -7.51 -12.05 -6.36
N ILE A 52 -8.73 -12.58 -6.30
CA ILE A 52 -9.40 -13.24 -7.43
C ILE A 52 -10.00 -12.25 -8.45
N PHE A 53 -10.13 -10.99 -8.06
CA PHE A 53 -10.70 -9.92 -8.89
C PHE A 53 -9.58 -9.12 -9.57
N PRO A 54 -9.36 -9.29 -10.88
CA PRO A 54 -8.24 -8.67 -11.59
C PRO A 54 -8.33 -7.14 -11.60
N GLY A 55 -9.54 -6.57 -11.70
CA GLY A 55 -9.74 -5.12 -11.62
C GLY A 55 -9.28 -4.51 -10.31
N ILE A 56 -9.71 -5.09 -9.19
CA ILE A 56 -9.28 -4.65 -7.85
C ILE A 56 -7.78 -4.87 -7.68
N ARG A 57 -7.25 -6.00 -8.16
CA ARG A 57 -5.81 -6.28 -8.14
C ARG A 57 -5.02 -5.19 -8.86
N ASN A 58 -5.41 -4.84 -10.09
CA ASN A 58 -4.73 -3.84 -10.90
C ASN A 58 -4.77 -2.47 -10.22
N TRP A 59 -5.95 -2.05 -9.78
CA TRP A 59 -6.11 -0.80 -9.05
C TRP A 59 -5.22 -0.73 -7.80
N MET A 60 -5.10 -1.84 -7.06
CA MET A 60 -4.25 -1.90 -5.88
C MET A 60 -2.74 -1.80 -6.21
N VAL A 61 -2.32 -2.36 -7.35
CA VAL A 61 -0.94 -2.25 -7.84
C VAL A 61 -0.64 -0.81 -8.26
N GLU A 62 -1.52 -0.21 -9.06
CA GLU A 62 -1.38 1.16 -9.56
C GLU A 62 -1.39 2.20 -8.42
N ASN A 63 -2.29 2.02 -7.45
CA ASN A 63 -2.43 2.93 -6.30
C ASN A 63 -1.53 2.55 -5.11
N HIS A 64 -0.61 1.59 -5.28
CA HIS A 64 0.28 1.08 -4.23
C HIS A 64 -0.42 0.80 -2.88
N THR A 65 -1.66 0.32 -2.94
CA THR A 65 -2.55 0.20 -1.78
C THR A 65 -2.61 -1.24 -1.30
N ARG A 66 -2.49 -1.46 0.02
CA ARG A 66 -2.64 -2.79 0.66
C ARG A 66 -4.10 -3.05 1.01
N ILE A 67 -4.50 -4.33 1.08
CA ILE A 67 -5.87 -4.73 1.48
C ILE A 67 -6.27 -4.09 2.82
N ALA A 68 -5.37 -4.08 3.81
CA ALA A 68 -5.65 -3.49 5.11
C ALA A 68 -5.83 -1.96 5.08
N ALA A 69 -5.18 -1.28 4.13
CA ALA A 69 -5.35 0.16 3.93
C ALA A 69 -6.68 0.43 3.20
N LEU A 70 -6.96 -0.32 2.13
CA LEU A 70 -8.22 -0.27 1.40
C LEU A 70 -9.42 -0.53 2.32
N ALA A 71 -9.34 -1.56 3.18
CA ALA A 71 -10.36 -1.87 4.17
C ALA A 71 -10.61 -0.70 5.13
N ARG A 72 -9.55 -0.07 5.63
CA ARG A 72 -9.67 1.10 6.51
C ARG A 72 -10.36 2.27 5.84
N VAL A 73 -10.00 2.57 4.60
CA VAL A 73 -10.61 3.67 3.83
C VAL A 73 -12.07 3.36 3.50
N ALA A 74 -12.40 2.11 3.20
CA ALA A 74 -13.76 1.66 2.94
C ALA A 74 -14.62 1.45 4.21
N GLY A 75 -14.05 1.65 5.41
CA GLY A 75 -14.74 1.40 6.68
C GLY A 75 -15.11 -0.08 6.89
N LEU A 76 -14.28 -0.99 6.37
CA LEU A 76 -14.46 -2.44 6.41
C LEU A 76 -13.41 -3.10 7.32
N SER A 77 -13.74 -4.28 7.84
CA SER A 77 -12.77 -5.12 8.54
C SER A 77 -11.71 -5.66 7.55
N PRO A 78 -10.40 -5.46 7.80
CA PRO A 78 -9.33 -6.00 6.96
C PRO A 78 -9.43 -7.52 6.76
N SER A 79 -9.84 -8.25 7.80
CA SER A 79 -9.98 -9.71 7.77
C SER A 79 -11.14 -10.13 6.87
N CYS A 80 -12.27 -9.45 6.97
CA CYS A 80 -13.44 -9.71 6.13
C CYS A 80 -13.14 -9.39 4.67
N LEU A 81 -12.54 -8.23 4.41
CA LEU A 81 -12.19 -7.83 3.05
C LEU A 81 -11.17 -8.80 2.42
N TYR A 82 -10.19 -9.26 3.18
CA TYR A 82 -9.25 -10.27 2.71
C TYR A 82 -9.96 -11.58 2.32
N THR A 83 -10.84 -12.10 3.17
CA THR A 83 -11.60 -13.31 2.86
C THR A 83 -12.51 -13.11 1.64
N SER A 84 -13.15 -11.95 1.50
CA SER A 84 -14.04 -11.66 0.36
C SER A 84 -13.32 -11.46 -0.96
N LEU A 85 -12.13 -10.85 -0.95
CA LEU A 85 -11.34 -10.59 -2.17
C LEU A 85 -10.48 -11.80 -2.60
N THR A 86 -10.37 -12.82 -1.77
CA THR A 86 -9.59 -14.03 -2.06
C THR A 86 -10.52 -15.22 -2.26
N ALA A 87 -10.01 -16.33 -2.83
CA ALA A 87 -10.78 -17.56 -3.04
C ALA A 87 -11.23 -18.27 -1.74
N LYS A 88 -11.09 -17.63 -0.58
CA LYS A 88 -11.44 -18.17 0.74
C LYS A 88 -12.86 -17.80 1.19
N SER A 89 -13.60 -17.04 0.39
CA SER A 89 -14.99 -16.74 0.71
C SER A 89 -15.90 -17.92 0.42
N ASN A 90 -16.39 -18.58 1.47
CA ASN A 90 -17.40 -19.63 1.37
C ASN A 90 -18.84 -19.08 1.17
N GLY A 91 -19.03 -17.75 1.14
CA GLY A 91 -20.36 -17.12 1.17
C GLY A 91 -20.54 -15.92 0.23
N GLY A 92 -19.63 -15.72 -0.71
CA GLY A 92 -19.64 -14.54 -1.60
C GLY A 92 -19.30 -13.24 -0.87
N MET A 93 -19.30 -12.13 -1.60
CA MET A 93 -19.09 -10.80 -1.03
C MET A 93 -20.43 -10.08 -0.95
N ASN A 94 -20.73 -9.47 0.20
CA ASN A 94 -21.96 -8.69 0.38
C ASN A 94 -21.99 -7.49 -0.59
N MET A 95 -23.14 -7.23 -1.18
CA MET A 95 -23.39 -6.09 -2.07
C MET A 95 -23.03 -4.74 -1.43
N GLU A 96 -23.20 -4.59 -0.12
CA GLU A 96 -22.77 -3.38 0.59
C GLU A 96 -21.23 -3.22 0.55
N THR A 97 -20.49 -4.31 0.75
CA THR A 97 -19.03 -4.33 0.63
C THR A 97 -18.60 -3.97 -0.78
N CYS A 98 -19.27 -4.49 -1.80
CA CYS A 98 -19.02 -4.13 -3.20
C CYS A 98 -19.20 -2.62 -3.41
N ARG A 99 -20.33 -2.04 -2.98
CA ARG A 99 -20.59 -0.59 -3.12
C ARG A 99 -19.54 0.27 -2.42
N ARG A 100 -19.12 -0.10 -1.21
CA ARG A 100 -18.08 0.61 -0.46
C ARG A 100 -16.74 0.55 -1.19
N LEU A 101 -16.38 -0.61 -1.75
CA LEU A 101 -15.17 -0.74 -2.57
C LEU A 101 -15.24 0.15 -3.81
N LEU A 102 -16.34 0.09 -4.57
CA LEU A 102 -16.53 0.92 -5.76
C LEU A 102 -16.48 2.42 -5.42
N SER A 103 -17.01 2.84 -4.27
CA SER A 103 -16.94 4.24 -3.83
C SER A 103 -15.51 4.72 -3.54
N VAL A 104 -14.61 3.81 -3.14
CA VAL A 104 -13.22 4.13 -2.83
C VAL A 104 -12.33 3.99 -4.06
N THR A 105 -12.58 3.00 -4.90
CA THR A 105 -11.78 2.73 -6.09
C THR A 105 -12.19 3.56 -7.30
N GLY A 106 -13.44 4.03 -7.34
CA GLY A 106 -14.00 4.76 -8.48
C GLY A 106 -14.26 3.87 -9.70
N LEU A 107 -14.08 2.55 -9.57
CA LEU A 107 -14.32 1.58 -10.64
C LEU A 107 -15.82 1.34 -10.81
N THR A 108 -16.22 0.91 -12.00
CA THR A 108 -17.54 0.29 -12.20
C THR A 108 -17.57 -1.13 -11.65
N PHE A 109 -18.77 -1.69 -11.49
CA PHE A 109 -18.93 -3.08 -11.04
C PHE A 109 -18.24 -4.06 -11.99
N GLU A 110 -18.35 -3.85 -13.30
CA GLU A 110 -17.72 -4.68 -14.33
C GLU A 110 -16.20 -4.52 -14.33
N GLU A 111 -15.68 -3.32 -14.14
CA GLU A 111 -14.22 -3.14 -14.05
C GLU A 111 -13.65 -3.77 -12.80
N ALA A 112 -14.33 -3.66 -11.65
CA ALA A 112 -13.83 -4.20 -10.39
C ALA A 112 -13.96 -5.74 -10.31
N PHE A 113 -15.08 -6.29 -10.78
CA PHE A 113 -15.47 -7.69 -10.56
C PHE A 113 -15.69 -8.50 -11.85
N GLY A 114 -15.75 -7.85 -13.02
CA GLY A 114 -16.33 -8.38 -14.24
C GLY A 114 -15.42 -9.20 -15.15
N THR A 115 -14.37 -9.83 -14.65
CA THR A 115 -13.63 -10.83 -15.45
C THR A 115 -13.41 -12.10 -14.64
N CYS A 116 -14.48 -12.88 -14.55
CA CYS A 116 -14.38 -14.33 -14.63
C CYS A 116 -14.38 -14.66 -16.14
N ASP A 117 -13.23 -14.54 -16.79
CA ASP A 117 -13.07 -15.08 -18.15
C ASP A 117 -12.82 -16.60 -18.00
N PRO A 118 -13.60 -17.47 -18.67
CA PRO A 118 -13.54 -18.93 -18.51
C PRO A 118 -12.23 -19.58 -18.98
#